data_AF-A0A9D5A0W3-F1
#
_entry.id   AF-A0A9D5A0W3-F1
#
_cell.length_a   1.000
_cell.length_b   1.000
_cell.length_c   1.000
_cell.angle_alpha   90.00
_cell.angle_beta   90.00
_cell.angle_gamma   90.00
#
_symmetry.space_group_name_H-M   'P 1'
#
loop_
_entity.id
_entity.type
_entity.pdbx_description
1 polymer ?
#
loop_
_entity_poly.entity_id
_entity_poly.type
_entity_poly.pdbx_seq_one_letter_code
_entity_poly.pdbx_strand_id
1 'polypeptide(L)'
;MDNQIDAFLKKLSYGAIAIASLTLFSLFLRTPDTCVPPEAPPKSHLRFPKSSCDFTSTRPHLPSDKKNNRLWSSRDWNNKLHSISLIFLPIRDLGLLPNHSKILCVSAGAGHEVDALQRLGVIDVTGVELFDSPPLVSRADPHNLPFFDDAFDFGFTARFDEALFPARFAAEMERVVRPGGVCFVLVGECGSHEKLKSQESQLSISTPLIISPCMNSKTYRYLGEGLEAKRVFFSSMLLASILFFTPK
;
A
#
# COMPACT_ATOMS: atom_id res chain seq x y z
N MET A 1 29.74 47.92 -35.64
CA MET A 1 30.48 47.12 -34.63
C MET A 1 29.96 45.68 -34.58
N ASP A 2 28.76 45.44 -35.11
CA ASP A 2 27.98 44.21 -34.92
C ASP A 2 28.52 43.02 -35.71
N ASN A 3 29.04 43.24 -36.93
CA ASN A 3 29.60 42.16 -37.76
C ASN A 3 30.84 41.47 -37.15
N GLN A 4 31.64 42.21 -36.37
CA GLN A 4 32.81 41.62 -35.69
C GLN A 4 32.40 40.79 -34.47
N ILE A 5 31.35 41.23 -33.76
CA ILE A 5 30.78 40.50 -32.62
C ILE A 5 30.12 39.21 -33.12
N ASP A 6 29.34 39.27 -34.21
CA ASP A 6 28.70 38.09 -34.82
C ASP A 6 29.73 37.06 -35.32
N ALA A 7 30.81 37.52 -35.95
CA ALA A 7 31.88 36.63 -36.41
C ALA A 7 32.59 35.94 -35.23
N PHE A 8 32.77 36.66 -34.11
CA PHE A 8 33.37 36.11 -32.89
C PHE A 8 32.45 35.08 -32.23
N LEU A 9 31.16 35.39 -32.09
CA LEU A 9 30.16 34.48 -31.51
C LEU A 9 29.99 33.20 -32.33
N LYS A 10 30.01 33.29 -33.66
CA LYS A 10 29.96 32.10 -34.54
C LYS A 10 31.19 31.20 -34.33
N LYS A 11 32.39 31.77 -34.18
CA LYS A 11 33.61 30.98 -33.91
C LYS A 11 33.56 30.29 -32.55
N LEU A 12 33.08 30.98 -31.52
CA LEU A 12 32.84 30.38 -30.19
C LEU A 12 31.83 29.23 -30.25
N SER A 13 30.73 29.42 -31.00
CA SER A 13 29.70 28.40 -31.19
C SER A 13 30.26 27.14 -31.85
N TYR A 14 31.02 27.27 -32.94
CA TYR A 14 31.66 26.12 -33.59
C TYR A 14 32.66 25.42 -32.66
N GLY A 15 33.42 26.17 -31.86
CA GLY A 15 34.33 25.61 -30.87
C GLY A 15 33.59 24.78 -29.81
N ALA A 16 32.49 25.31 -29.27
CA ALA A 16 31.67 24.60 -28.30
C ALA A 16 31.05 23.32 -28.86
N ILE A 17 30.53 23.37 -30.10
CA ILE A 17 29.96 22.20 -30.79
C ILE A 17 31.03 21.12 -31.00
N ALA A 18 32.24 21.50 -31.42
CA ALA A 18 33.34 20.56 -31.63
C ALA A 18 33.75 19.86 -30.32
N ILE A 19 33.87 20.62 -29.23
CA ILE A 19 34.20 20.07 -27.91
C ILE A 19 33.10 19.11 -27.42
N ALA A 20 31.83 19.52 -27.53
CA ALA A 20 30.70 18.69 -27.12
C ALA A 20 30.59 17.40 -27.94
N SER A 21 30.88 17.47 -29.24
CA SER A 21 30.88 16.30 -30.12
C SER A 21 32.02 15.33 -29.76
N LEU A 22 33.22 15.87 -29.47
CA LEU A 22 34.37 15.07 -29.08
C LEU A 22 34.17 14.40 -27.72
N THR A 23 33.60 15.13 -26.74
CA THR A 23 33.29 14.55 -25.43
C THR A 23 32.23 13.46 -25.55
N LEU A 24 31.15 13.68 -26.30
CA LEU A 24 30.13 12.66 -26.54
C LEU A 24 30.72 11.43 -27.23
N PHE A 25 31.56 11.61 -28.25
CA PHE A 25 32.24 10.51 -28.93
C PHE A 25 33.15 9.73 -27.98
N SER A 26 33.89 10.42 -27.09
CA SER A 26 34.72 9.78 -26.08
C SER A 26 33.90 8.96 -25.07
N LEU A 27 32.71 9.44 -24.68
CA LEU A 27 31.81 8.73 -23.79
C LEU A 27 31.20 7.49 -24.46
N PHE A 28 30.94 7.55 -25.77
CA PHE A 28 30.49 6.38 -26.53
C PHE A 28 31.57 5.32 -26.71
N LEU A 29 32.83 5.72 -26.87
CA LEU A 29 33.95 4.79 -27.03
C LEU A 29 34.45 4.22 -25.71
N ARG A 30 34.24 4.91 -24.59
CA ARG A 30 34.65 4.44 -23.27
C ARG A 30 33.52 3.62 -22.65
N THR A 31 33.64 2.30 -22.74
CA THR A 31 32.80 1.41 -21.93
C THR A 31 33.06 1.74 -20.45
N PRO A 32 32.01 2.04 -19.65
CA PRO A 32 32.21 2.32 -18.23
C PRO A 32 32.82 1.09 -17.56
N ASP A 33 33.73 1.31 -16.61
CA ASP A 33 34.28 0.25 -15.79
C ASP A 33 33.12 -0.41 -15.03
N THR A 34 32.69 -1.58 -15.51
CA THR A 34 31.70 -2.38 -14.79
C THR A 34 32.36 -2.95 -13.55
N CYS A 35 31.64 -3.03 -12.43
CA CYS A 35 32.12 -3.65 -11.19
C CYS A 35 32.31 -5.18 -11.29
N VAL A 36 32.43 -5.73 -12.50
CA VAL A 36 32.58 -7.16 -12.78
C VAL A 36 34.02 -7.42 -13.20
N PRO A 37 34.79 -8.22 -12.43
CA PRO A 37 36.16 -8.60 -12.78
C PRO A 37 36.20 -9.31 -14.16
N PRO A 38 37.19 -9.03 -15.02
CA PRO A 38 37.33 -9.68 -16.33
C PRO A 38 37.45 -11.21 -16.24
N GLU A 39 38.03 -11.72 -15.15
CA GLU A 39 38.23 -13.15 -14.88
C GLU A 39 37.06 -13.80 -14.13
N ALA A 40 35.98 -13.07 -13.85
CA ALA A 40 34.84 -13.64 -13.15
C ALA A 40 34.18 -14.72 -14.05
N PRO A 41 33.95 -15.95 -13.54
CA PRO A 41 33.28 -16.98 -14.31
C PRO A 41 31.91 -16.45 -14.77
N PRO A 42 31.49 -16.73 -16.02
CA PRO A 42 30.23 -16.24 -16.56
C PRO A 42 29.09 -16.79 -15.73
N LYS A 43 28.62 -16.02 -14.75
CA LYS A 43 27.46 -16.41 -13.96
C LYS A 43 26.25 -16.30 -14.86
N SER A 44 25.42 -17.33 -14.94
CA SER A 44 24.21 -17.36 -15.79
C SER A 44 23.28 -16.16 -15.58
N HIS A 45 23.33 -15.53 -14.39
CA HIS A 45 22.55 -14.35 -14.02
C HIS A 45 23.19 -12.99 -14.39
N LEU A 46 24.41 -12.96 -14.95
CA LEU A 46 25.09 -11.73 -15.38
C LEU A 46 25.04 -11.52 -16.90
N ARG A 47 24.39 -12.43 -17.64
CA ARG A 47 24.16 -12.22 -19.07
C ARG A 47 23.11 -11.13 -19.24
N PHE A 48 23.50 -9.99 -19.81
CA PHE A 48 22.54 -8.99 -20.24
C PHE A 48 21.60 -9.62 -21.27
N PRO A 49 20.27 -9.54 -21.07
CA PRO A 49 19.30 -10.11 -22.00
C PRO A 49 19.39 -9.36 -23.33
N LYS A 50 19.47 -10.10 -24.44
CA LYS A 50 19.57 -9.53 -25.80
C LYS A 50 18.21 -9.28 -26.42
N SER A 51 17.15 -9.84 -25.84
CA SER A 51 15.77 -9.64 -26.25
C SER A 51 14.80 -9.76 -25.06
N SER A 52 13.57 -9.24 -25.20
CA SER A 52 12.51 -9.43 -24.21
C SER A 52 12.19 -10.91 -23.95
N CYS A 53 12.43 -11.78 -24.94
CA CYS A 53 12.21 -13.22 -24.84
C CYS A 53 13.34 -13.97 -24.10
N ASP A 54 14.53 -13.37 -23.95
CA ASP A 54 15.62 -13.99 -23.18
C ASP A 54 15.32 -14.03 -21.67
N PHE A 55 14.40 -13.18 -21.19
CA PHE A 55 14.03 -13.12 -19.78
C PHE A 55 13.26 -14.36 -19.31
N THR A 56 12.48 -15.00 -20.18
CA THR A 56 11.59 -16.11 -19.82
C THR A 56 12.30 -17.47 -19.82
N SER A 57 13.40 -17.63 -20.57
CA SER A 57 14.10 -18.90 -20.70
C SER A 57 15.15 -19.16 -19.60
N THR A 58 15.70 -18.10 -19.00
CA THR A 58 16.92 -18.22 -18.18
C THR A 58 16.71 -17.99 -16.69
N ARG A 59 15.60 -17.36 -16.26
CA ARG A 59 15.39 -17.10 -14.83
C ARG A 59 14.84 -18.37 -14.16
N PRO A 60 15.57 -18.98 -13.21
CA PRO A 60 15.04 -20.12 -12.47
C PRO A 60 13.73 -19.71 -11.79
N HIS A 61 12.67 -20.50 -11.94
CA HIS A 61 11.44 -20.32 -11.19
C HIS A 61 11.78 -20.44 -9.70
N LEU A 62 11.84 -19.31 -9.00
CA LEU A 62 12.11 -19.30 -7.57
C LEU A 62 10.87 -19.85 -6.86
N PRO A 63 11.00 -20.85 -5.97
CA PRO A 63 9.89 -21.28 -5.14
C PRO A 63 9.25 -20.08 -4.43
N SER A 64 7.92 -20.08 -4.29
CA SER A 64 7.14 -19.03 -3.64
C SER A 64 7.72 -18.66 -2.27
N ASP A 65 8.13 -19.66 -1.50
CA ASP A 65 8.60 -19.48 -0.13
C ASP A 65 9.93 -18.72 -0.10
N LYS A 66 10.84 -19.01 -1.05
CA LYS A 66 12.11 -18.28 -1.16
C LYS A 66 11.90 -16.84 -1.62
N LYS A 67 10.90 -16.61 -2.49
CA LYS A 67 10.50 -15.27 -2.93
C LYS A 67 9.91 -14.48 -1.75
N ASN A 68 9.00 -15.09 -0.99
CA ASN A 68 8.33 -14.49 0.16
C ASN A 68 9.32 -14.20 1.28
N ASN A 69 10.19 -15.14 1.64
CA ASN A 69 11.23 -14.91 2.65
C ASN A 69 12.13 -13.72 2.28
N ARG A 70 12.48 -13.56 1.00
CA ARG A 70 13.23 -12.40 0.53
C ARG A 70 12.42 -11.11 0.67
N LEU A 71 11.15 -11.11 0.26
CA LEU A 71 10.24 -9.96 0.39
C LEU A 71 10.04 -9.57 1.86
N TRP A 72 9.75 -10.52 2.74
CA TRP A 72 9.48 -10.32 4.15
C TRP A 72 10.73 -9.91 4.96
N SER A 73 11.91 -10.32 4.50
CA SER A 73 13.18 -9.85 5.08
C SER A 73 13.56 -8.43 4.66
N SER A 74 12.87 -7.83 3.68
CA SER A 74 13.20 -6.50 3.19
C SER A 74 12.91 -5.42 4.24
N ARG A 75 13.68 -4.33 4.20
CA ARG A 75 13.47 -3.19 5.08
C ARG A 75 12.08 -2.58 4.88
N ASP A 76 11.63 -2.46 3.64
CA ASP A 76 10.37 -1.80 3.30
C ASP A 76 9.17 -2.60 3.85
N TRP A 77 9.22 -3.93 3.75
CA TRP A 77 8.23 -4.81 4.39
C TRP A 77 8.19 -4.60 5.90
N ASN A 78 9.35 -4.66 6.58
CA ASN A 78 9.42 -4.51 8.03
C ASN A 78 8.97 -3.12 8.50
N ASN A 79 9.30 -2.06 7.75
CA ASN A 79 8.83 -0.71 8.03
C ASN A 79 7.31 -0.62 7.93
N LYS A 80 6.72 -1.15 6.85
CA LYS A 80 5.28 -1.11 6.64
C LYS A 80 4.54 -1.96 7.68
N LEU A 81 5.05 -3.15 7.99
CA LEU A 81 4.56 -3.97 9.09
C LEU A 81 4.55 -3.22 10.40
N HIS A 82 5.67 -2.59 10.77
CA HIS A 82 5.78 -1.86 12.02
C HIS A 82 4.72 -0.75 12.10
N SER A 83 4.54 0.03 11.04
CA SER A 83 3.50 1.07 10.97
C SER A 83 2.09 0.50 11.15
N ILE A 84 1.78 -0.64 10.54
CA ILE A 84 0.47 -1.28 10.67
C ILE A 84 0.27 -1.88 12.08
N SER A 85 1.30 -2.50 12.66
CA SER A 85 1.23 -3.00 14.04
C SER A 85 0.86 -1.89 15.02
N LEU A 86 1.40 -0.68 14.85
CA LEU A 86 1.06 0.47 15.70
C LEU A 86 -0.42 0.87 15.62
N ILE A 87 -1.09 0.63 14.50
CA ILE A 87 -2.54 0.88 14.35
C ILE A 87 -3.36 -0.12 15.16
N PHE A 88 -2.92 -1.39 15.22
CA PHE A 88 -3.65 -2.45 15.93
C PHE A 88 -3.42 -2.46 17.44
N LEU A 89 -2.31 -1.91 17.95
CA LEU A 89 -2.01 -1.89 19.38
C LEU A 89 -3.13 -1.24 20.22
N PRO A 90 -3.61 -0.01 19.92
CA PRO A 90 -4.71 0.59 20.67
C PRO A 90 -6.01 -0.22 20.59
N ILE A 91 -6.29 -0.82 19.44
CA ILE A 91 -7.52 -1.61 19.21
C ILE A 91 -7.50 -2.88 20.08
N ARG A 92 -6.33 -3.53 20.17
CA ARG A 92 -6.11 -4.66 21.06
C ARG A 92 -6.23 -4.26 22.53
N ASP A 93 -5.63 -3.15 22.91
CA ASP A 93 -5.63 -2.68 24.30
C ASP A 93 -7.04 -2.22 24.76
N LEU A 94 -7.91 -1.82 23.83
CA LEU A 94 -9.35 -1.59 24.05
C LEU A 94 -10.17 -2.89 24.18
N GLY A 95 -9.56 -4.06 23.99
CA GLY A 95 -10.22 -5.37 24.08
C GLY A 95 -11.04 -5.76 22.84
N LEU A 96 -10.85 -5.07 21.71
CA LEU A 96 -11.62 -5.29 20.48
C LEU A 96 -10.99 -6.38 19.58
N LEU A 97 -9.78 -6.83 19.89
CA LEU A 97 -9.05 -7.89 19.19
C LEU A 97 -8.71 -9.03 20.17
N PRO A 98 -9.69 -9.80 20.66
CA PRO A 98 -9.38 -10.96 21.49
C PRO A 98 -8.62 -12.01 20.65
N ASN A 99 -7.66 -12.72 21.24
CA ASN A 99 -6.76 -13.63 20.52
C ASN A 99 -7.48 -14.75 19.73
N HIS A 100 -8.70 -15.10 20.15
CA HIS A 100 -9.55 -16.12 19.52
C HIS A 100 -10.57 -15.55 18.53
N SER A 101 -10.52 -14.24 18.23
CA SER A 101 -11.37 -13.64 17.20
C SER A 101 -10.98 -14.09 15.81
N LYS A 102 -12.00 -14.28 14.96
CA LYS A 102 -11.84 -14.46 13.52
C LYS A 102 -11.81 -13.11 12.85
N ILE A 103 -10.70 -12.80 12.21
CA ILE A 103 -10.46 -11.49 11.58
C ILE A 103 -10.41 -11.64 10.06
N LEU A 104 -11.11 -10.75 9.37
CA LEU A 104 -11.01 -10.58 7.93
C LEU A 104 -10.31 -9.26 7.57
N CYS A 105 -9.19 -9.33 6.87
CA CYS A 105 -8.54 -8.18 6.24
C CYS A 105 -8.96 -8.10 4.77
N VAL A 106 -9.81 -7.12 4.43
CA VAL A 106 -10.32 -6.89 3.07
C VAL A 106 -9.42 -5.93 2.33
N SER A 107 -9.03 -6.31 1.10
CA SER A 107 -7.99 -5.63 0.34
C SER A 107 -6.72 -5.54 1.20
N ALA A 108 -6.13 -6.70 1.49
CA ALA A 108 -4.90 -6.86 2.30
C ALA A 108 -3.60 -6.82 1.46
N GLY A 109 -3.70 -6.87 0.13
CA GLY A 109 -2.57 -6.62 -0.75
C GLY A 109 -1.57 -7.76 -0.65
N ALA A 110 -0.35 -7.45 -0.24
CA ALA A 110 0.67 -8.48 0.02
C ALA A 110 0.52 -9.17 1.40
N GLY A 111 -0.36 -8.67 2.27
CA GLY A 111 -0.67 -9.29 3.57
C GLY A 111 0.04 -8.68 4.78
N HIS A 112 0.42 -7.40 4.73
CA HIS A 112 1.07 -6.74 5.86
C HIS A 112 0.14 -6.68 7.09
N GLU A 113 -1.16 -6.45 6.85
CA GLU A 113 -2.20 -6.42 7.86
C GLU A 113 -2.34 -7.79 8.55
N VAL A 114 -2.31 -8.85 7.75
CA VAL A 114 -2.43 -10.23 8.21
C VAL A 114 -1.24 -10.61 9.08
N ASP A 115 -0.02 -10.38 8.59
CA ASP A 115 1.21 -10.68 9.34
C ASP A 115 1.32 -9.83 10.62
N ALA A 116 0.89 -8.56 10.59
CA ALA A 116 0.85 -7.71 11.77
C ALA A 116 -0.09 -8.25 12.86
N LEU A 117 -1.31 -8.66 12.50
CA LEU A 117 -2.28 -9.24 13.45
C LEU A 117 -1.80 -10.59 14.00
N GLN A 118 -1.24 -11.45 13.15
CA GLN A 118 -0.67 -12.73 13.57
C GLN A 118 0.47 -12.54 14.57
N ARG A 119 1.37 -11.57 14.34
CA ARG A 119 2.45 -11.22 15.29
C ARG A 119 1.94 -10.63 16.60
N LEU A 120 0.76 -10.03 16.59
CA LEU A 120 0.08 -9.55 17.81
C LEU A 120 -0.63 -10.67 18.59
N GLY A 121 -0.63 -11.90 18.08
CA GLY A 121 -1.16 -13.08 18.76
C GLY A 121 -2.56 -13.50 18.32
N VAL A 122 -3.11 -12.89 17.27
CA VAL A 122 -4.40 -13.32 16.69
C VAL A 122 -4.17 -14.59 15.87
N ILE A 123 -4.94 -15.64 16.17
CA ILE A 123 -4.74 -16.97 15.58
C ILE A 123 -5.41 -17.07 14.21
N ASP A 124 -6.66 -16.60 14.08
CA ASP A 124 -7.49 -16.79 12.89
C ASP A 124 -7.62 -15.47 12.12
N VAL A 125 -6.67 -15.22 11.22
CA VAL A 125 -6.63 -14.02 10.37
C VAL A 125 -6.68 -14.44 8.90
N THR A 126 -7.73 -14.01 8.22
CA THR A 126 -7.94 -14.24 6.79
C THR A 126 -7.69 -12.95 6.02
N GLY A 127 -6.75 -12.95 5.08
CA GLY A 127 -6.52 -11.85 4.14
C GLY A 127 -7.13 -12.13 2.78
N VAL A 128 -7.80 -11.14 2.20
CA VAL A 128 -8.29 -11.21 0.82
C VAL A 128 -7.87 -10.01 -0.03
N GLU A 129 -7.63 -10.27 -1.32
CA GLU A 129 -7.28 -9.25 -2.32
C GLU A 129 -7.65 -9.73 -3.73
N LEU A 130 -7.78 -8.82 -4.69
CA LEU A 130 -8.03 -9.16 -6.10
C LEU A 130 -6.92 -10.01 -6.73
N PHE A 131 -5.71 -9.93 -6.17
CA PHE A 131 -4.53 -10.72 -6.54
C PHE A 131 -4.06 -11.53 -5.34
N ASP A 132 -3.68 -12.78 -5.58
CA ASP A 132 -3.20 -13.69 -4.55
C ASP A 132 -1.75 -13.37 -4.13
N SER A 133 -1.51 -13.47 -2.82
CA SER A 133 -0.17 -13.38 -2.22
C SER A 133 -0.04 -14.43 -1.11
N PRO A 134 -0.01 -15.72 -1.48
CA PRO A 134 0.07 -16.81 -0.51
C PRO A 134 1.39 -16.74 0.27
N PRO A 135 1.41 -17.20 1.54
CA PRO A 135 0.29 -17.80 2.27
C PRO A 135 -0.63 -16.79 2.97
N LEU A 136 -0.29 -15.50 2.99
CA LEU A 136 -0.99 -14.50 3.82
C LEU A 136 -2.32 -14.05 3.22
N VAL A 137 -2.42 -14.01 1.89
CA VAL A 137 -3.57 -13.42 1.20
C VAL A 137 -4.08 -14.35 0.10
N SER A 138 -5.38 -14.60 0.14
CA SER A 138 -6.12 -15.36 -0.86
C SER A 138 -6.87 -14.43 -1.81
N ARG A 139 -7.25 -14.95 -2.98
CA ARG A 139 -7.93 -14.15 -4.00
C ARG A 139 -9.43 -14.00 -3.69
N ALA A 140 -9.93 -12.78 -3.62
CA ALA A 140 -11.37 -12.49 -3.60
C ALA A 140 -11.69 -11.08 -4.11
N ASP A 141 -12.91 -10.88 -4.61
CA ASP A 141 -13.45 -9.55 -4.90
C ASP A 141 -14.00 -8.92 -3.61
N PRO A 142 -13.50 -7.75 -3.17
CA PRO A 142 -14.01 -7.09 -1.97
C PRO A 142 -15.48 -6.65 -2.08
N HIS A 143 -16.05 -6.60 -3.29
CA HIS A 143 -17.47 -6.31 -3.51
C HIS A 143 -18.34 -7.58 -3.60
N ASN A 144 -17.76 -8.76 -3.48
CA ASN A 144 -18.48 -10.03 -3.47
C ASN A 144 -17.66 -11.08 -2.71
N LEU A 145 -17.65 -10.93 -1.38
CA LEU A 145 -16.80 -11.73 -0.51
C LEU A 145 -17.27 -13.19 -0.46
N PRO A 146 -16.39 -14.18 -0.69
CA PRO A 146 -16.75 -15.60 -0.78
C PRO A 146 -16.90 -16.25 0.61
N PHE A 147 -17.54 -15.54 1.54
CA PHE A 147 -17.77 -16.00 2.91
C PHE A 147 -19.26 -15.98 3.23
N PHE A 148 -19.64 -16.87 4.15
CA PHE A 148 -20.98 -16.84 4.73
C PHE A 148 -21.19 -15.56 5.54
N ASP A 149 -22.47 -15.24 5.73
CA ASP A 149 -22.87 -14.18 6.62
C ASP A 149 -22.39 -14.51 8.05
N ASP A 150 -22.04 -13.49 8.81
CA ASP A 150 -21.62 -13.61 10.23
C ASP A 150 -20.40 -14.52 10.49
N ALA A 151 -19.56 -14.74 9.48
CA ALA A 151 -18.40 -15.63 9.57
C ALA A 151 -17.25 -15.07 10.42
N PHE A 152 -17.15 -13.76 10.58
CA PHE A 152 -16.04 -13.08 11.25
C PHE A 152 -16.50 -12.23 12.45
N ASP A 153 -15.60 -12.08 13.42
CA ASP A 153 -15.79 -11.18 14.58
C ASP A 153 -15.35 -9.75 14.26
N PHE A 154 -14.33 -9.60 13.40
CA PHE A 154 -13.70 -8.33 13.10
C PHE A 154 -13.38 -8.22 11.59
N GLY A 155 -13.78 -7.12 10.97
CA GLY A 155 -13.41 -6.76 9.60
C GLY A 155 -12.46 -5.57 9.60
N PHE A 156 -11.34 -5.65 8.88
CA PHE A 156 -10.37 -4.57 8.70
C PHE A 156 -10.19 -4.22 7.24
N THR A 157 -10.08 -2.93 6.92
CA THR A 157 -9.51 -2.49 5.64
C THR A 157 -8.78 -1.15 5.80
N ALA A 158 -7.71 -0.96 5.02
CA ALA A 158 -6.97 0.28 4.92
C ALA A 158 -7.03 0.93 3.52
N ARG A 159 -7.89 0.40 2.65
CA ARG A 159 -8.01 0.82 1.24
C ARG A 159 -9.47 0.99 0.82
N PHE A 160 -10.30 1.44 1.75
CA PHE A 160 -11.70 1.71 1.48
C PHE A 160 -11.90 2.91 0.55
N ASP A 161 -11.00 3.89 0.61
CA ASP A 161 -10.93 5.05 -0.28
C ASP A 161 -10.55 4.67 -1.73
N GLU A 162 -9.93 3.52 -1.93
CA GLU A 162 -9.62 2.96 -3.25
C GLU A 162 -10.77 2.09 -3.81
N ALA A 163 -11.85 1.88 -3.06
CA ALA A 163 -12.93 1.00 -3.47
C ALA A 163 -13.73 1.59 -4.65
N LEU A 164 -13.94 0.77 -5.69
CA LEU A 164 -14.72 1.17 -6.87
C LEU A 164 -16.20 1.40 -6.53
N PHE A 165 -16.77 0.59 -5.63
CA PHE A 165 -18.14 0.72 -5.15
C PHE A 165 -18.17 0.70 -3.60
N PRO A 166 -17.86 1.82 -2.92
CA PRO A 166 -17.69 1.86 -1.47
C PRO A 166 -18.92 1.37 -0.69
N ALA A 167 -20.12 1.66 -1.20
CA ALA A 167 -21.37 1.19 -0.61
C ALA A 167 -21.49 -0.33 -0.60
N ARG A 168 -21.13 -0.98 -1.72
CA ARG A 168 -21.16 -2.45 -1.86
C ARG A 168 -20.03 -3.08 -1.07
N PHE A 169 -18.85 -2.46 -1.04
CA PHE A 169 -17.73 -2.86 -0.21
C PHE A 169 -18.12 -2.88 1.27
N ALA A 170 -18.71 -1.79 1.77
CA ALA A 170 -19.17 -1.69 3.15
C ALA A 170 -20.26 -2.72 3.46
N ALA A 171 -21.24 -2.89 2.56
CA ALA A 171 -22.30 -3.88 2.73
C ALA A 171 -21.76 -5.31 2.81
N GLU A 172 -20.75 -5.65 2.01
CA GLU A 172 -20.11 -6.97 2.07
C GLU A 172 -19.30 -7.18 3.34
N MET A 173 -18.57 -6.15 3.80
CA MET A 173 -17.90 -6.21 5.11
C MET A 173 -18.89 -6.40 6.26
N GLU A 174 -20.00 -5.66 6.25
CA GLU A 174 -21.05 -5.78 7.26
C GLU A 174 -21.72 -7.15 7.21
N ARG A 175 -22.00 -7.68 6.01
CA ARG A 175 -22.63 -9.00 5.83
C ARG A 175 -21.79 -10.14 6.43
N VAL A 176 -20.47 -10.12 6.23
CA VAL A 176 -19.59 -11.21 6.68
C VAL A 176 -19.17 -11.09 8.14
N VAL A 177 -19.35 -9.92 8.77
CA VAL A 177 -19.06 -9.70 10.18
C VAL A 177 -20.33 -9.90 11.00
N ARG A 178 -20.26 -10.73 12.04
CA ARG A 178 -21.43 -11.08 12.84
C ARG A 178 -22.09 -9.87 13.53
N PRO A 179 -23.37 -9.97 13.92
CA PRO A 179 -24.00 -9.00 14.82
C PRO A 179 -23.17 -8.80 16.10
N GLY A 180 -22.95 -7.53 16.44
CA GLY A 180 -22.08 -7.12 17.54
C GLY A 180 -20.58 -7.26 17.27
N GLY A 181 -20.17 -7.69 16.08
CA GLY A 181 -18.78 -7.63 15.60
C GLY A 181 -18.36 -6.20 15.24
N VAL A 182 -17.10 -6.04 14.84
CA VAL A 182 -16.50 -4.72 14.58
C VAL A 182 -15.97 -4.63 13.16
N CYS A 183 -16.43 -3.64 12.40
CA CYS A 183 -15.78 -3.22 11.15
C CYS A 183 -14.91 -1.99 11.41
N PHE A 184 -13.61 -2.11 11.15
CA PHE A 184 -12.63 -1.04 11.25
C PHE A 184 -12.13 -0.64 9.86
N VAL A 185 -12.31 0.63 9.54
CA VAL A 185 -11.93 1.20 8.25
C VAL A 185 -10.91 2.31 8.50
N LEU A 186 -9.68 2.11 8.01
CA LEU A 186 -8.66 3.15 7.99
C LEU A 186 -8.76 3.92 6.68
N VAL A 187 -8.88 5.24 6.77
CA VAL A 187 -8.96 6.16 5.62
C VAL A 187 -7.85 7.20 5.76
N GLY A 188 -7.17 7.52 4.66
CA GLY A 188 -6.17 8.59 4.64
C GLY A 188 -6.78 9.97 4.88
N GLU A 189 -6.05 10.84 5.57
CA GLU A 189 -6.44 12.25 5.69
C GLU A 189 -6.26 12.97 4.34
N CYS A 190 -7.26 13.74 3.93
CA CYS A 190 -7.18 14.58 2.75
C CYS A 190 -6.36 15.84 3.05
N GLY A 191 -5.07 15.83 2.74
CA GLY A 191 -4.23 17.03 2.76
C GLY A 191 -4.48 17.91 1.54
N SER A 192 -4.64 19.22 1.74
CA SER A 192 -4.76 20.19 0.65
C SER A 192 -3.43 20.37 -0.08
N HIS A 193 -3.07 19.45 -0.98
CA HIS A 193 -2.20 19.67 -2.15
C HIS A 193 -2.12 18.37 -2.96
N GLU A 194 -3.02 18.22 -3.93
CA GLU A 194 -2.93 17.20 -4.96
C GLU A 194 -1.79 17.55 -5.92
N LYS A 195 -0.63 16.87 -5.76
CA LYS A 195 0.35 16.68 -6.83
C LYS A 195 0.95 15.27 -6.75
N LEU A 196 0.45 14.41 -7.64
CA LEU A 196 1.12 13.33 -8.38
C LEU A 196 2.26 12.55 -7.72
N LYS A 197 1.97 11.24 -7.58
CA LYS A 197 2.82 10.05 -7.77
C LYS A 197 3.93 9.74 -6.74
N SER A 198 3.77 8.53 -6.19
CA SER A 198 4.82 7.58 -5.81
C SER A 198 5.96 8.15 -4.97
N GLN A 199 5.73 8.28 -3.67
CA GLN A 199 6.81 8.32 -2.68
C GLN A 199 6.24 7.96 -1.31
N GLU A 200 7.05 7.28 -0.52
CA GLU A 200 6.82 6.93 0.89
C GLU A 200 6.14 8.08 1.64
N SER A 201 4.83 7.99 1.80
CA SER A 201 4.11 8.90 2.68
C SER A 201 4.41 8.45 4.11
N GLN A 202 5.30 9.19 4.76
CA GLN A 202 5.50 9.17 6.20
C GLN A 202 4.12 9.23 6.86
N LEU A 203 3.73 8.14 7.50
CA LEU A 203 2.49 8.03 8.25
C LEU A 203 2.67 8.86 9.52
N SER A 204 2.33 10.14 9.47
CA SER A 204 2.17 10.95 10.68
C SER A 204 0.91 10.46 11.39
N ILE A 205 1.10 9.58 12.37
CA ILE A 205 0.01 9.03 13.19
C ILE A 205 -0.39 10.12 14.18
N SER A 206 -1.28 11.02 13.76
CA SER A 206 -2.07 11.83 14.69
C SER A 206 -3.50 11.31 14.67
N THR A 207 -3.85 10.59 15.74
CA THR A 207 -5.19 10.10 16.13
C THR A 207 -5.85 9.03 15.25
N PRO A 208 -6.32 7.90 15.82
CA PRO A 208 -7.24 7.00 15.13
C PRO A 208 -8.60 7.69 15.01
N LEU A 209 -8.81 8.40 13.91
CA LEU A 209 -10.09 9.00 13.57
C LEU A 209 -11.02 7.88 13.12
N ILE A 210 -12.12 7.71 13.84
CA ILE A 210 -13.24 6.96 13.30
C ILE A 210 -14.27 7.97 12.79
N ILE A 211 -14.58 7.81 11.51
CA ILE A 211 -15.60 8.51 10.71
C ILE A 211 -16.04 9.87 11.29
N SER A 212 -15.38 10.93 10.87
CA SER A 212 -16.09 12.20 10.67
C SER A 212 -15.59 12.82 9.37
N PRO A 213 -16.42 12.87 8.31
CA PRO A 213 -16.04 13.51 7.07
C PRO A 213 -16.17 15.02 7.25
N CYS A 214 -15.08 15.76 7.01
CA CYS A 214 -15.22 17.16 6.67
C CYS A 214 -15.92 17.23 5.31
N MET A 215 -17.19 17.63 5.36
CA MET A 215 -18.02 17.98 4.22
C MET A 215 -17.31 19.04 3.37
N ASN A 216 -16.92 18.72 2.14
CA ASN A 216 -17.28 19.61 1.05
C ASN A 216 -17.30 18.98 -0.35
N SER A 217 -18.49 19.10 -0.93
CA SER A 217 -18.88 18.88 -2.33
C SER A 217 -18.89 17.43 -2.86
N LYS A 218 -20.13 16.94 -2.98
CA LYS A 218 -20.65 15.80 -3.77
C LYS A 218 -20.62 14.41 -3.11
N THR A 219 -21.47 14.30 -2.07
CA THR A 219 -22.43 13.21 -1.81
C THR A 219 -21.93 11.77 -1.78
N TYR A 220 -21.79 11.21 -0.57
CA TYR A 220 -22.32 9.87 -0.25
C TYR A 220 -23.09 9.94 1.07
N ARG A 221 -24.40 9.74 0.97
CA ARG A 221 -25.35 9.61 2.08
C ARG A 221 -25.70 8.13 2.14
N TYR A 222 -25.20 7.41 3.14
CA TYR A 222 -25.90 6.23 3.67
C TYR A 222 -26.54 6.63 4.99
N LEU A 223 -27.73 7.23 4.86
CA LEU A 223 -28.76 7.23 5.88
C LEU A 223 -29.65 6.04 5.56
N GLY A 224 -29.39 4.89 6.16
CA GLY A 224 -30.41 3.86 6.28
C GLY A 224 -31.40 4.31 7.35
N GLU A 225 -32.58 4.74 6.95
CA GLU A 225 -33.66 5.07 7.89
C GLU A 225 -34.03 3.82 8.70
N GLY A 226 -33.94 3.90 10.04
CA GLY A 226 -34.50 2.86 10.90
C GLY A 226 -33.76 2.51 12.20
N LEU A 227 -32.77 3.27 12.68
CA LEU A 227 -32.11 2.93 13.94
C LEU A 227 -31.70 4.14 14.77
N GLU A 228 -32.49 4.39 15.82
CA GLU A 228 -32.30 5.39 16.86
C GLU A 228 -30.88 5.32 17.48
N ALA A 229 -30.01 6.28 17.11
CA ALA A 229 -28.71 6.46 17.73
C ALA A 229 -28.89 7.07 19.14
N LYS A 230 -28.70 6.27 20.19
CA LYS A 230 -28.65 6.79 21.56
C LYS A 230 -27.38 7.62 21.76
N ARG A 231 -27.51 8.94 21.63
CA ARG A 231 -26.55 9.94 22.13
C ARG A 231 -26.37 9.77 23.64
N VAL A 232 -25.15 9.52 24.09
CA VAL A 232 -24.75 9.83 25.46
C VAL A 232 -23.98 11.16 25.41
N PHE A 233 -24.59 12.22 25.94
CA PHE A 233 -23.95 13.51 26.17
C PHE A 233 -23.06 13.40 27.42
N PHE A 234 -21.79 13.80 27.34
CA PHE A 234 -21.08 14.32 28.51
C PHE A 234 -20.20 15.51 28.13
N SER A 235 -20.23 16.49 29.05
CA SER A 235 -19.64 17.81 28.99
C SER A 235 -18.12 17.78 29.18
N SER A 236 -17.44 18.70 28.50
CA SER A 236 -16.09 19.21 28.82
C SER A 236 -14.88 18.29 28.61
N MET A 237 -14.04 18.72 27.66
CA MET A 237 -12.61 18.41 27.42
C MET A 237 -12.24 17.03 26.85
N LEU A 238 -11.76 17.10 25.59
CA LEU A 238 -10.85 16.18 24.89
C LEU A 238 -11.15 14.67 25.02
N LEU A 239 -11.93 14.12 24.08
CA LEU A 239 -11.85 12.70 23.74
C LEU A 239 -12.31 12.45 22.30
N ALA A 240 -11.44 11.78 21.53
CA ALA A 240 -11.64 11.40 20.15
C ALA A 240 -12.79 10.38 20.01
N SER A 241 -13.62 10.57 18.99
CA SER A 241 -14.78 9.71 18.74
C SER A 241 -14.37 8.47 17.92
N ILE A 242 -14.73 7.31 18.46
CA ILE A 242 -14.57 5.99 17.86
C ILE A 242 -16.00 5.50 17.47
N LEU A 243 -16.36 5.58 16.19
CA LEU A 243 -17.65 5.11 15.63
C LEU A 243 -17.62 3.60 15.36
N PHE A 244 -18.24 2.84 16.25
CA PHE A 244 -18.55 1.44 16.00
C PHE A 244 -19.84 1.34 15.17
N PHE A 245 -19.78 0.60 14.06
CA PHE A 245 -21.00 0.03 13.48
C PHE A 245 -21.34 -1.22 14.27
N THR A 246 -22.37 -1.14 15.11
CA THR A 246 -22.98 -2.31 15.75
C THR A 246 -24.28 -2.65 15.01
N PRO A 247 -24.40 -3.82 14.37
CA PRO A 247 -25.68 -4.27 13.84
C PRO A 247 -26.70 -4.48 14.98
N LYS A 248 -27.98 -4.21 14.74
CA LYS A 248 -29.09 -4.46 15.69
C LYS A 248 -29.42 -5.94 15.83
#